data_AF-A0A8J2UAW1-F1
#
_entry.id   AF-A0A8J2UAW1-F1
#
_cell.length_a   1.000
_cell.length_b   1.000
_cell.length_c   1.000
_cell.angle_alpha   90.00
_cell.angle_beta   90.00
_cell.angle_gamma   90.00
#
_symmetry.space_group_name_H-M   'P 1'
#
loop_
_entity.id
_entity.type
_entity.pdbx_description
1 polymer ?
#
loop_
_entity_poly.entity_id
_entity_poly.type
_entity_poly.pdbx_seq_one_letter_code
_entity_poly.pdbx_strand_id
1 'polypeptide(L)'
;MLTIERIRMKKYSSFVLAGGLFVLAWGLMSQTGKPAQGGLAAQIKRGKQVYLEQCLACHQVDGLGVQGMNPPLVKTKFVLGDKPTLVKIVLNGMQGVDVGGDDYHGVMAPHPDLTDEQIADVLTYVRNSFGNKATAVTAAQVKAIRATNTPPAQ
;
A
#
# COMPACT_ATOMS: atom_id res chain seq x y z
N MET A 1 8.46 -3.83 -71.00
CA MET A 1 7.65 -4.82 -70.26
C MET A 1 7.31 -4.19 -68.91
N LEU A 2 6.08 -3.65 -68.77
CA LEU A 2 4.98 -4.19 -67.94
C LEU A 2 5.23 -3.96 -66.43
N THR A 3 4.41 -3.33 -65.59
CA THR A 3 3.15 -2.56 -65.69
C THR A 3 2.93 -1.95 -64.30
N ILE A 4 2.53 -0.68 -64.22
CA ILE A 4 2.23 0.05 -62.97
C ILE A 4 0.79 -0.29 -62.55
N GLU A 5 0.60 -0.98 -61.42
CA GLU A 5 -0.73 -1.17 -60.83
C GLU A 5 -1.12 0.02 -59.94
N ARG A 6 -2.07 0.80 -60.44
CA ARG A 6 -2.87 1.77 -59.69
C ARG A 6 -3.88 1.03 -58.80
N ILE A 7 -3.70 1.05 -57.49
CA ILE A 7 -4.76 0.65 -56.56
C ILE A 7 -5.68 1.85 -56.28
N ARG A 8 -6.90 1.68 -56.77
CA ARG A 8 -8.05 2.57 -56.79
C ARG A 8 -8.54 2.89 -55.36
N MET A 9 -8.51 4.18 -55.00
CA MET A 9 -9.18 4.70 -53.80
C MET A 9 -10.69 4.44 -53.89
N LYS A 10 -11.22 3.63 -52.98
CA LYS A 10 -12.67 3.43 -52.81
C LYS A 10 -13.27 4.66 -52.12
N LYS A 11 -14.07 5.39 -52.90
CA LYS A 11 -15.02 6.42 -52.46
C LYS A 11 -15.89 5.86 -51.33
N TYR A 12 -15.82 6.44 -50.14
CA TYR A 12 -16.92 6.35 -49.17
C TYR A 12 -17.77 7.60 -49.31
N SER A 13 -18.89 7.39 -49.98
CA SER A 13 -19.89 8.37 -50.34
C SER A 13 -20.59 8.90 -49.10
N SER A 14 -20.75 10.21 -49.07
CA SER A 14 -21.57 10.98 -48.14
C SER A 14 -22.96 10.38 -47.97
N PHE A 15 -23.40 10.25 -46.72
CA PHE A 15 -24.81 10.18 -46.34
C PHE A 15 -25.05 11.21 -45.23
N VAL A 16 -25.53 12.38 -45.65
CA VAL A 16 -26.20 13.35 -44.77
C VAL A 16 -27.66 13.28 -45.14
N LEU A 17 -28.51 12.79 -44.24
CA LEU A 17 -29.93 13.09 -44.23
C LEU A 17 -30.41 13.20 -42.78
N ALA A 18 -31.11 14.29 -42.55
CA ALA A 18 -31.57 14.81 -41.29
C ALA A 18 -32.68 13.96 -40.64
N GLY A 19 -32.80 14.06 -39.31
CA GLY A 19 -34.06 13.79 -38.61
C GLY A 19 -33.89 13.13 -37.24
N GLY A 20 -34.31 13.83 -36.17
CA GLY A 20 -34.82 13.19 -34.96
C GLY A 20 -34.03 13.45 -33.67
N LEU A 21 -34.59 14.31 -32.82
CA LEU A 21 -34.39 14.26 -31.37
C LEU A 21 -34.54 12.83 -30.85
N PHE A 22 -33.56 12.29 -30.12
CA PHE A 22 -33.69 11.35 -28.99
C PHE A 22 -32.33 10.73 -28.63
N VAL A 23 -31.48 11.44 -27.87
CA VAL A 23 -30.44 10.78 -27.04
C VAL A 23 -30.26 11.59 -25.74
N LEU A 24 -31.29 11.59 -24.88
CA LEU A 24 -31.16 11.91 -23.45
C LEU A 24 -30.73 10.65 -22.68
N ALA A 25 -29.59 10.06 -23.05
CA ALA A 25 -29.02 8.96 -22.31
C ALA A 25 -27.55 8.81 -22.70
N TRP A 26 -26.65 9.16 -21.77
CA TRP A 26 -25.29 8.61 -21.57
C TRP A 26 -24.41 9.59 -20.76
N GLY A 27 -25.00 10.23 -19.75
CA GLY A 27 -24.31 11.12 -18.82
C GLY A 27 -24.19 10.53 -17.42
N LEU A 28 -24.10 9.21 -17.26
CA LEU A 28 -23.62 8.60 -16.02
C LEU A 28 -22.21 8.07 -16.26
N MET A 29 -21.25 9.01 -16.30
CA MET A 29 -19.86 8.66 -16.04
C MET A 29 -19.78 8.06 -14.64
N SER A 30 -19.60 6.74 -14.59
CA SER A 30 -19.18 6.03 -13.40
C SER A 30 -17.88 6.66 -12.90
N GLN A 31 -17.97 7.47 -11.84
CA GLN A 31 -16.80 7.89 -11.07
C GLN A 31 -16.30 6.66 -10.30
N THR A 32 -15.57 5.80 -11.01
CA THR A 32 -14.69 4.84 -10.35
C THR A 32 -13.59 5.65 -9.67
N GLY A 33 -13.48 5.50 -8.35
CA GLY A 33 -12.60 6.30 -7.52
C GLY A 33 -11.17 6.35 -8.07
N LYS A 34 -10.56 7.53 -7.97
CA LYS A 34 -9.17 7.80 -8.35
C LYS A 34 -8.28 6.73 -7.71
N PRO A 35 -7.57 5.87 -8.48
CA PRO A 35 -6.68 4.87 -7.89
C PRO A 35 -5.62 5.59 -7.07
N ALA A 36 -5.37 5.09 -5.85
CA ALA A 36 -4.31 5.57 -4.97
C ALA A 36 -3.00 5.68 -5.79
N GLN A 37 -2.42 6.87 -5.79
CA GLN A 37 -1.32 7.24 -6.69
C GLN A 37 -0.10 6.32 -6.51
N GLY A 38 0.11 5.48 -7.53
CA GLY A 38 1.25 4.56 -7.66
C GLY A 38 0.92 3.18 -7.08
N GLY A 39 0.74 2.18 -7.94
CA GLY A 39 0.44 0.79 -7.52
C GLY A 39 1.47 0.20 -6.55
N LEU A 40 1.23 -1.03 -6.10
CA LEU A 40 1.97 -1.71 -5.02
C LEU A 40 3.49 -1.48 -5.02
N ALA A 41 4.16 -1.59 -6.17
CA ALA A 41 5.60 -1.40 -6.26
C ALA A 41 6.07 0.03 -5.87
N ALA A 42 5.31 1.06 -6.25
CA ALA A 42 5.61 2.44 -5.86
C ALA A 42 5.41 2.63 -4.35
N GLN A 43 4.35 2.04 -3.80
CA GLN A 43 4.07 2.04 -2.38
C GLN A 43 5.22 1.39 -1.56
N ILE A 44 5.67 0.21 -1.99
CA ILE A 44 6.81 -0.50 -1.40
C ILE A 44 8.08 0.36 -1.47
N LYS A 45 8.33 1.07 -2.58
CA LYS A 45 9.49 1.94 -2.73
C LYS A 45 9.49 3.09 -1.72
N ARG A 46 8.35 3.77 -1.52
CA ARG A 46 8.21 4.82 -0.51
C ARG A 46 8.33 4.25 0.90
N GLY A 47 7.71 3.09 1.15
CA GLY A 47 7.78 2.40 2.43
C GLY A 47 9.18 1.99 2.84
N LYS A 48 10.01 1.59 1.87
CA LYS A 48 11.43 1.31 2.11
C LYS A 48 12.16 2.53 2.67
N GLN A 49 11.88 3.73 2.16
CA GLN A 49 12.53 4.94 2.66
C GLN A 49 12.15 5.22 4.12
N VAL A 50 10.86 5.15 4.45
CA VAL A 50 10.39 5.27 5.84
C VAL A 50 11.05 4.21 6.74
N TYR A 51 11.18 2.97 6.26
CA TYR A 51 11.85 1.90 7.01
C TYR A 51 13.31 2.22 7.32
N LEU A 52 14.06 2.72 6.33
CA LEU A 52 15.47 3.08 6.51
C LEU A 52 15.65 4.18 7.55
N GLU A 53 14.73 5.14 7.60
CA GLU A 53 14.80 6.29 8.50
C GLU A 53 14.31 5.96 9.92
N GLN A 54 13.26 5.15 10.05
CA GLN A 54 12.51 5.00 11.31
C GLN A 54 12.66 3.63 11.96
N CYS A 55 12.90 2.58 11.19
CA CYS A 55 12.76 1.19 11.66
C CYS A 55 14.08 0.41 11.63
N LEU A 56 14.99 0.77 10.71
CA LEU A 56 16.24 0.05 10.42
C LEU A 56 17.11 -0.13 11.65
N ALA A 57 17.25 0.91 12.47
CA ALA A 57 18.15 0.90 13.62
C ALA A 57 17.88 -0.28 14.58
N CYS A 58 16.62 -0.68 14.71
CA CYS A 58 16.23 -1.78 15.60
C CYS A 58 15.96 -3.08 14.84
N HIS A 59 15.20 -3.02 13.74
CA HIS A 59 14.77 -4.21 13.00
C HIS A 59 15.75 -4.71 11.94
N GLN A 60 16.86 -3.99 11.73
CA GLN A 60 17.97 -4.34 10.84
C GLN A 60 17.60 -4.36 9.35
N VAL A 61 18.60 -4.47 8.48
CA VAL A 61 18.42 -4.43 7.02
C VAL A 61 17.66 -5.63 6.46
N ASP A 62 17.73 -6.76 7.14
CA ASP A 62 17.10 -8.04 6.78
C ASP A 62 15.79 -8.30 7.51
N GLY A 63 15.37 -7.39 8.40
CA GLY A 63 14.16 -7.54 9.20
C GLY A 63 14.27 -8.57 10.31
N LEU A 64 15.46 -9.14 10.58
CA LEU A 64 15.64 -10.15 11.63
C LEU A 64 15.73 -9.55 13.03
N GLY A 65 15.91 -8.24 13.15
CA GLY A 65 16.14 -7.59 14.44
C GLY A 65 17.43 -8.06 15.10
N VAL A 66 17.44 -8.11 16.42
CA VAL A 66 18.58 -8.55 17.23
C VAL A 66 18.04 -9.52 18.28
N GLN A 67 18.43 -10.78 18.22
CA GLN A 67 17.91 -11.82 19.11
C GLN A 67 18.05 -11.41 20.58
N GLY A 68 16.96 -11.54 21.35
CA GLY A 68 16.89 -11.16 22.76
C GLY A 68 16.77 -9.65 23.03
N MET A 69 16.80 -8.80 22.00
CA MET A 69 16.71 -7.33 22.14
C MET A 69 15.60 -6.73 21.28
N ASN A 70 15.64 -6.94 19.96
CA ASN A 70 14.68 -6.38 18.99
C ASN A 70 14.03 -7.51 18.20
N PRO A 71 12.70 -7.62 18.17
CA PRO A 71 12.02 -8.75 17.54
C PRO A 71 12.17 -8.73 16.01
N PRO A 72 12.14 -9.92 15.38
CA PRO A 72 12.10 -10.03 13.93
C PRO A 72 10.76 -9.56 13.36
N LEU A 73 10.78 -9.04 12.14
CA LEU A 73 9.61 -8.73 11.32
C LEU A 73 9.31 -9.83 10.29
N VAL A 74 10.17 -10.85 10.20
CA VAL A 74 10.07 -11.92 9.21
C VAL A 74 9.06 -12.98 9.65
N LYS A 75 8.02 -13.17 8.84
CA LYS A 75 6.98 -14.21 8.96
C LYS A 75 6.29 -14.28 10.33
N THR A 76 6.20 -13.17 11.04
CA THR A 76 5.56 -13.13 12.36
C THR A 76 4.04 -13.02 12.27
N LYS A 77 3.34 -13.49 13.31
CA LYS A 77 1.88 -13.33 13.44
C LYS A 77 1.44 -11.86 13.38
N PHE A 78 2.28 -10.95 13.88
CA PHE A 78 2.03 -9.51 13.86
C PHE A 78 2.08 -8.94 12.43
N VAL A 79 3.13 -9.28 11.68
CA VAL A 79 3.31 -8.75 10.32
C VAL A 79 2.34 -9.39 9.33
N LEU A 80 2.09 -10.70 9.41
CA LEU A 80 1.24 -11.41 8.45
C LEU A 80 -0.25 -11.40 8.83
N GLY A 81 -0.57 -11.13 10.10
CA GLY A 81 -1.93 -11.12 10.61
C GLY A 81 -2.69 -9.82 10.33
N ASP A 82 -3.48 -9.42 11.32
CA ASP A 82 -4.44 -8.32 11.25
C ASP A 82 -3.76 -6.94 11.13
N LYS A 83 -4.26 -6.12 10.20
CA LYS A 83 -3.69 -4.79 9.91
C LYS A 83 -3.92 -3.80 11.05
N PRO A 84 -5.13 -3.68 11.64
CA PRO A 84 -5.34 -2.89 12.84
C PRO A 84 -4.33 -3.13 13.95
N THR A 85 -4.01 -4.37 14.30
CA THR A 85 -2.98 -4.66 15.31
C THR A 85 -1.63 -4.07 14.90
N LEU A 86 -1.18 -4.35 13.68
CA LEU A 86 0.12 -3.86 13.19
C LEU A 86 0.20 -2.32 13.14
N VAL A 87 -0.87 -1.66 12.72
CA VAL A 87 -0.96 -0.19 12.70
C VAL A 87 -0.91 0.38 14.12
N LYS A 88 -1.65 -0.21 15.07
CA LYS A 88 -1.66 0.26 16.46
C LYS A 88 -0.30 0.12 17.14
N ILE A 89 0.49 -0.89 16.79
CA ILE A 89 1.86 -1.04 17.30
C ILE A 89 2.73 0.14 16.86
N VAL A 90 2.64 0.58 15.60
CA VAL A 90 3.39 1.75 15.12
C VAL A 90 2.91 3.03 15.83
N LEU A 91 1.59 3.18 16.03
CA LEU A 91 1.02 4.38 16.64
C LEU A 91 1.30 4.50 18.14
N ASN A 92 1.27 3.38 18.85
CA ASN A 92 1.27 3.34 20.31
C ASN A 92 2.58 2.82 20.90
N GLY A 93 3.46 2.27 20.06
CA GLY A 93 4.61 1.50 20.51
C GLY A 93 4.19 0.13 21.03
N MET A 94 5.15 -0.56 21.64
CA MET A 94 4.97 -1.86 22.26
C MET A 94 6.02 -2.06 23.35
N GLN A 95 5.65 -2.67 24.46
CA GLN A 95 6.57 -3.09 25.51
C GLN A 95 6.30 -4.56 25.82
N GLY A 96 7.34 -5.39 25.82
CA GLY A 96 7.21 -6.79 26.16
C GLY A 96 6.42 -7.59 25.11
N VAL A 97 7.08 -8.49 24.38
CA VAL A 97 6.39 -9.32 23.38
C VAL A 97 7.01 -10.70 23.22
N ASP A 98 6.15 -11.71 23.15
CA ASP A 98 6.50 -13.03 22.64
C ASP A 98 6.39 -13.05 21.11
N VAL A 99 7.48 -13.43 20.45
CA VAL A 99 7.51 -13.65 19.00
C VAL A 99 8.00 -15.06 18.72
N GLY A 100 7.07 -16.00 18.70
CA GLY A 100 7.36 -17.37 18.26
C GLY A 100 8.10 -18.20 19.32
N GLY A 101 7.87 -17.93 20.60
CA GLY A 101 8.53 -18.60 21.72
C GLY A 101 9.72 -17.83 22.29
N ASP A 102 10.15 -16.75 21.64
CA ASP A 102 11.21 -15.87 22.13
C ASP A 102 10.60 -14.61 22.77
N ASP A 103 10.98 -14.34 24.02
CA ASP A 103 10.56 -13.16 24.77
C ASP A 103 11.47 -11.95 24.50
N TYR A 104 10.86 -10.81 24.18
CA TYR A 104 11.53 -9.53 23.99
C TYR A 104 10.99 -8.52 25.00
N HIS A 105 11.84 -8.08 25.92
CA HIS A 105 11.44 -7.13 26.99
C HIS A 105 11.70 -5.66 26.65
N GLY A 106 12.17 -5.38 25.43
CA GLY A 106 12.43 -4.03 24.95
C GLY A 106 11.16 -3.18 24.81
N VAL A 107 11.38 -1.88 24.62
CA VAL A 107 10.33 -0.90 24.32
C VAL A 107 10.52 -0.42 22.89
N MET A 108 9.50 -0.65 22.05
CA MET A 108 9.34 0.02 20.78
C MET A 108 8.61 1.34 21.03
N ALA A 109 9.29 2.47 20.77
CA ALA A 109 8.69 3.78 20.90
C ALA A 109 7.52 3.97 19.89
N PRO A 110 6.49 4.74 20.26
CA PRO A 110 5.44 5.12 19.31
C PRO A 110 5.98 6.06 18.23
N HIS A 111 5.43 5.98 17.03
CA HIS A 111 5.68 6.91 15.91
C HIS A 111 4.40 7.69 15.55
N PRO A 112 3.89 8.56 16.46
CA PRO A 112 2.65 9.30 16.22
C PRO A 112 2.81 10.40 15.16
N ASP A 113 4.05 10.82 14.92
CA ASP A 113 4.48 11.84 13.95
C ASP A 113 4.38 11.36 12.49
N LEU A 114 4.44 10.05 12.26
CA LEU A 114 4.24 9.50 10.92
C LEU A 114 2.80 9.71 10.43
N THR A 115 2.69 10.24 9.22
CA THR A 115 1.42 10.42 8.53
C THR A 115 0.77 9.07 8.18
N ASP A 116 -0.54 9.07 7.90
CA ASP A 116 -1.27 7.86 7.51
C ASP A 116 -0.68 7.18 6.25
N GLU A 117 -0.21 7.99 5.29
CA GLU A 117 0.44 7.49 4.08
C GLU A 117 1.79 6.85 4.41
N GLN A 118 2.62 7.47 5.25
CA GLN A 118 3.93 6.91 5.65
C GLN A 118 3.78 5.58 6.40
N ILE A 119 2.81 5.48 7.31
CA ILE A 119 2.52 4.22 8.02
C ILE A 119 2.01 3.17 7.03
N ALA A 120 1.10 3.52 6.12
CA ALA A 120 0.59 2.59 5.12
C ALA A 120 1.71 2.06 4.21
N ASP A 121 2.60 2.96 3.79
CA ASP A 121 3.76 2.65 2.96
C ASP A 121 4.74 1.71 3.67
N VAL A 122 5.19 2.06 4.88
CA VAL A 122 6.19 1.25 5.62
C VAL A 122 5.64 -0.12 5.99
N LEU A 123 4.38 -0.22 6.41
CA LEU A 123 3.76 -1.50 6.73
C LEU A 123 3.54 -2.35 5.48
N THR A 124 3.24 -1.73 4.33
CA THR A 124 3.18 -2.44 3.05
C THR A 124 4.55 -2.97 2.63
N TYR A 125 5.60 -2.16 2.80
CA TYR A 125 6.99 -2.59 2.56
C TYR A 125 7.35 -3.80 3.45
N VAL A 126 7.13 -3.73 4.77
CA VAL A 126 7.43 -4.83 5.70
C VAL A 126 6.65 -6.10 5.35
N ARG A 127 5.37 -5.97 4.99
CA ARG A 127 4.49 -7.10 4.60
C ARG A 127 4.87 -7.76 3.26
N ASN A 128 5.70 -7.13 2.45
CA ASN A 128 6.14 -7.61 1.13
C ASN A 128 7.66 -7.73 1.01
N SER A 129 8.39 -7.63 2.13
CA SER A 129 9.85 -7.71 2.20
C SER A 129 10.30 -8.87 3.08
N PHE A 130 11.59 -9.20 3.06
CA PHE A 130 12.20 -10.22 3.93
C PHE A 130 11.60 -11.64 3.75
N GLY A 131 10.95 -11.89 2.61
CA GLY A 131 10.21 -13.13 2.35
C GLY A 131 8.77 -13.14 2.87
N ASN A 132 8.28 -12.03 3.43
CA ASN A 132 6.87 -11.82 3.73
C ASN A 132 6.06 -11.66 2.43
N LYS A 133 4.82 -12.17 2.46
CA LYS A 133 3.85 -12.04 1.38
C LYS A 133 2.46 -11.80 1.98
N ALA A 134 2.08 -10.54 2.14
CA ALA A 134 0.77 -10.18 2.65
C ALA A 134 0.20 -8.93 1.98
N THR A 135 -1.12 -8.78 2.05
CA THR A 135 -1.84 -7.66 1.38
C THR A 135 -1.38 -6.30 1.90
N ALA A 136 -1.33 -5.32 0.99
CA ALA A 136 -0.94 -3.94 1.30
C ALA A 136 -1.84 -3.28 2.34
N VAL A 137 -1.27 -2.36 3.12
CA VAL A 137 -2.00 -1.46 4.02
C VAL A 137 -2.25 -0.17 3.27
N THR A 138 -3.48 0.36 3.33
CA THR A 138 -3.84 1.62 2.67
C THR A 138 -3.87 2.77 3.67
N ALA A 139 -3.60 4.00 3.23
CA ALA A 139 -3.69 5.18 4.09
C ALA A 139 -5.11 5.36 4.66
N ALA A 140 -6.16 5.01 3.89
CA ALA A 140 -7.53 5.04 4.38
C ALA A 140 -7.76 4.07 5.57
N GLN A 141 -7.17 2.86 5.51
CA GLN A 141 -7.20 1.93 6.65
C GLN A 141 -6.48 2.53 7.86
N VAL A 142 -5.28 3.07 7.68
CA VAL A 142 -4.52 3.69 8.77
C VAL A 142 -5.31 4.83 9.39
N LYS A 143 -5.88 5.73 8.57
CA LYS A 143 -6.70 6.84 9.03
C LYS A 143 -7.89 6.37 9.87
N ALA A 144 -8.61 5.34 9.41
CA ALA A 144 -9.75 4.79 10.13
C ALA A 144 -9.34 4.16 11.48
N ILE A 145 -8.22 3.44 11.50
CA ILE A 145 -7.65 2.86 12.73
C ILE A 145 -7.22 3.97 13.68
N ARG A 146 -6.51 5.00 13.20
CA ARG A 146 -6.06 6.14 14.00
C ARG A 146 -7.23 6.90 14.62
N ALA A 147 -8.30 7.13 13.85
CA ALA A 147 -9.49 7.82 14.34
C ALA A 147 -10.21 7.09 15.50
N THR A 148 -10.00 5.78 15.63
CA THR A 148 -10.59 4.93 16.68
C THR A 148 -9.54 4.43 17.68
N ASN A 149 -8.30 4.89 17.56
CA ASN A 149 -7.20 4.45 18.39
C ASN A 149 -7.23 5.22 19.71
N THR A 150 -7.54 4.53 20.80
CA THR A 150 -7.29 5.02 22.15
C THR A 150 -5.88 4.57 22.54
N PRO A 151 -4.93 5.49 22.76
CA PRO A 151 -3.59 5.11 23.22
C PRO A 151 -3.71 4.33 24.54
N PRO A 152 -2.97 3.24 24.72
CA PRO A 152 -2.90 2.57 26.01
C PRO A 152 -2.38 3.56 27.06
N ALA A 153 -2.85 3.43 28.31
CA ALA A 153 -2.23 4.11 29.43
C ALA A 153 -0.77 3.63 29.51
N GLN A 154 0.16 4.57 29.40
CA GLN A 154 1.60 4.30 29.51
C GLN A 154 2.00 4.17 30.97
#